data_AF-A0A2V5RWQ7-F1
#
_entry.id   AF-A0A2V5RWQ7-F1
#
_cell.length_a   1.000
_cell.length_b   1.000
_cell.length_c   1.000
_cell.angle_alpha   90.00
_cell.angle_beta   90.00
_cell.angle_gamma   90.00
#
_symmetry.space_group_name_H-M   'P 1'
#
loop_
_entity.id
_entity.type
_entity.pdbx_description
1 polymer ?
#
loop_
_entity_poly.entity_id
_entity_poly.type
_entity_poly.pdbx_seq_one_letter_code
_entity_poly.pdbx_strand_id
1 'polypeptide(L)'
;MSKLLTLSLAVLGFAVFCPHPASALIFSAPNPKFAYTDSSGKKQSVDVVDKYYPKKIVQPFAKVDANIDPKLRRAATIAQERAHAHSLSKCWHFVKEALVAAGVVKSRPQTTLAKQAGQELVNSYGFKKLPVSNPYEAPVGSVLVYGAKSAAGHVEIRTEDGFVSDFRSKIPSRRPLLGVFAKS
;
A
#
# COMPACT_ATOMS: atom_id res chain seq x y z
N MET A 1 10.83 18.79 97.31
CA MET A 1 10.05 17.52 97.23
C MET A 1 9.40 17.45 95.85
N SER A 2 10.18 17.03 94.86
CA SER A 2 9.78 16.91 93.45
C SER A 2 9.22 15.50 93.20
N LYS A 3 7.92 15.40 92.92
CA LYS A 3 7.27 14.15 92.53
C LYS A 3 7.42 13.94 91.02
N LEU A 4 7.93 12.76 90.67
CA LEU A 4 7.95 12.18 89.34
C LEU A 4 6.54 12.15 88.73
N LEU A 5 6.41 12.55 87.47
CA LEU A 5 5.29 12.15 86.63
C LEU A 5 5.83 11.59 85.31
N THR A 6 5.49 10.34 85.10
CA THR A 6 5.88 9.42 84.03
C THR A 6 5.37 9.88 82.67
N LEU A 7 6.26 9.87 81.68
CA LEU A 7 5.97 10.10 80.26
C LEU A 7 5.52 8.77 79.62
N SER A 8 4.26 8.64 79.25
CA SER A 8 3.75 7.54 78.41
C SER A 8 3.48 8.07 77.00
N LEU A 9 4.35 7.70 76.06
CA LEU A 9 4.26 8.04 74.65
C LEU A 9 3.33 7.03 73.95
N ALA A 10 2.09 7.44 73.66
CA ALA A 10 1.17 6.65 72.84
C ALA A 10 1.42 6.97 71.35
N VAL A 11 2.04 6.04 70.63
CA VAL A 11 2.20 6.11 69.17
C VAL A 11 0.89 5.69 68.52
N LEU A 12 0.07 6.64 68.07
CA LEU A 12 -1.05 6.38 67.17
C LEU A 12 -0.51 6.08 65.77
N GLY A 13 -0.70 4.85 65.30
CA GLY A 13 -0.38 4.44 63.94
C GLY A 13 -1.30 5.16 62.93
N PHE A 14 -0.69 5.95 62.04
CA PHE A 14 -1.34 6.46 60.84
C PHE A 14 -1.54 5.30 59.85
N ALA A 15 -2.78 4.82 59.71
CA ALA A 15 -3.16 3.98 58.58
C ALA A 15 -3.17 4.84 57.32
N VAL A 16 -2.17 4.65 56.45
CA VAL A 16 -2.12 5.24 55.12
C VAL A 16 -3.24 4.62 54.29
N PHE A 17 -4.33 5.38 54.09
CA PHE A 17 -5.33 5.06 53.07
C PHE A 17 -4.69 5.23 51.69
N CYS A 18 -4.17 4.15 51.12
CA CYS A 18 -3.86 4.09 49.70
C CYS A 18 -5.18 4.05 48.92
N PRO A 19 -5.55 5.07 48.11
CA PRO A 19 -6.70 4.93 47.23
C PRO A 19 -6.37 3.87 46.18
N HIS A 20 -7.13 2.78 46.19
CA HIS A 20 -7.11 1.83 45.08
C HIS A 20 -7.60 2.56 43.82
N PRO A 21 -6.92 2.47 42.67
CA PRO A 21 -7.50 2.96 41.43
C PRO A 21 -8.76 2.14 41.15
N ALA A 22 -9.90 2.81 41.07
CA ALA A 22 -11.13 2.20 40.60
C ALA A 22 -10.92 1.78 39.14
N SER A 23 -10.80 0.48 38.90
CA SER A 23 -10.88 -0.08 37.55
C SER A 23 -12.26 0.24 37.00
N ALA A 24 -12.35 1.23 36.12
CA ALA A 24 -13.54 1.49 35.33
C ALA A 24 -13.79 0.25 34.46
N LEU A 25 -14.81 -0.53 34.80
CA LEU A 25 -15.36 -1.54 33.90
C LEU A 25 -15.90 -0.80 32.68
N ILE A 26 -15.21 -0.92 31.54
CA ILE A 26 -15.73 -0.49 30.26
C ILE A 26 -16.91 -1.42 29.93
N PHE A 27 -18.11 -1.03 30.33
CA PHE A 27 -19.33 -1.59 29.78
C PHE A 27 -19.43 -1.10 28.33
N SER A 28 -19.06 -1.95 27.38
CA SER A 28 -19.48 -1.75 25.99
C SER A 28 -21.00 -1.71 25.95
N ALA A 29 -21.57 -0.63 25.42
CA ALA A 29 -23.02 -0.55 25.21
C ALA A 29 -23.49 -1.76 24.39
N PRO A 30 -24.64 -2.38 24.74
CA PRO A 30 -25.15 -3.54 24.01
C PRO A 30 -25.38 -3.17 22.54
N ASN A 31 -25.02 -4.08 21.62
CA ASN A 31 -25.22 -3.86 20.19
C ASN A 31 -26.70 -3.55 19.92
N PRO A 32 -27.02 -2.48 19.16
CA PRO A 32 -28.40 -2.14 18.86
C PRO A 32 -29.07 -3.30 18.12
N LYS A 33 -30.27 -3.67 18.56
CA LYS A 33 -31.07 -4.72 17.94
C LYS A 33 -32.32 -4.13 17.29
N PHE A 34 -32.62 -4.56 16.07
CA PHE A 34 -33.85 -4.21 15.37
C PHE A 34 -34.88 -5.31 15.58
N ALA A 35 -36.00 -4.96 16.23
CA ALA A 35 -37.12 -5.87 16.46
C ALA A 35 -38.15 -5.74 15.32
N TYR A 36 -38.63 -6.86 14.80
CA TYR A 36 -39.67 -6.91 13.78
C TYR A 36 -40.62 -8.09 14.00
N THR A 37 -41.81 -8.05 13.42
CA THR A 37 -42.75 -9.17 13.41
C THR A 37 -42.65 -9.87 12.07
N ASP A 38 -42.41 -11.18 12.07
CA ASP A 38 -42.36 -11.96 10.84
C ASP A 38 -43.76 -12.23 10.26
N SER A 39 -43.83 -12.83 9.07
CA SER A 39 -45.08 -13.14 8.38
C SER A 39 -45.96 -14.16 9.13
N SER A 40 -45.43 -14.83 10.16
CA SER A 40 -46.19 -15.74 11.03
C SER A 40 -46.73 -15.04 12.29
N GLY A 41 -46.50 -13.73 12.45
CA GLY A 41 -46.93 -12.95 13.61
C GLY A 41 -45.98 -13.03 14.80
N LYS A 42 -44.80 -13.67 14.65
CA LYS A 42 -43.84 -13.86 15.74
C LYS A 42 -42.84 -12.70 15.77
N LYS A 43 -42.61 -12.15 16.98
CA LYS A 43 -41.58 -11.11 17.19
C LYS A 43 -40.18 -11.73 17.07
N GLN A 44 -39.36 -11.18 16.20
CA GLN A 44 -37.96 -11.51 15.97
C GLN A 44 -37.09 -10.28 16.21
N SER A 45 -35.80 -10.52 16.44
CA SER A 45 -34.82 -9.46 16.65
C SER A 45 -33.52 -9.81 15.96
N VAL A 46 -32.97 -8.87 15.20
CA VAL A 46 -31.67 -9.01 14.52
C VAL A 46 -30.70 -7.93 14.99
N ASP A 47 -29.41 -8.25 14.98
CA ASP A 47 -28.37 -7.29 15.32
C ASP A 47 -28.22 -6.25 14.20
N VAL A 48 -28.19 -4.96 14.58
CA VAL A 48 -27.96 -3.86 13.64
C VAL A 48 -26.47 -3.74 13.40
N VAL A 49 -26.05 -3.94 12.15
CA VAL A 49 -24.66 -3.74 11.73
C VAL A 49 -24.40 -2.25 11.59
N ASP A 50 -23.92 -1.59 12.65
CA ASP A 50 -23.56 -0.15 12.61
C ASP A 50 -22.35 0.10 11.68
N LYS A 51 -21.39 -0.83 11.67
CA LYS A 51 -20.12 -0.69 10.94
C LYS A 51 -20.08 -1.55 9.69
N TYR A 52 -20.87 -1.20 8.68
CA TYR A 52 -20.64 -1.69 7.32
C TYR A 52 -19.55 -0.87 6.63
N TYR A 53 -18.31 -1.00 7.12
CA TYR A 53 -17.14 -0.56 6.37
C TYR A 53 -16.22 -1.76 6.20
N PRO A 54 -16.16 -2.39 5.01
CA PRO A 54 -15.06 -3.30 4.74
C PRO A 54 -13.75 -2.52 4.96
N LYS A 55 -12.81 -3.10 5.71
CA LYS A 55 -11.46 -2.56 5.95
C LYS A 55 -11.02 -1.77 4.71
N LYS A 56 -10.77 -0.46 4.87
CA LYS A 56 -10.28 0.40 3.79
C LYS A 56 -9.13 -0.34 3.11
N ILE A 57 -9.28 -0.68 1.83
CA ILE A 57 -8.24 -1.36 1.06
C ILE A 57 -7.12 -0.33 0.88
N VAL A 58 -6.17 -0.31 1.82
CA VAL A 58 -4.99 0.55 1.73
C VAL A 58 -4.04 -0.15 0.76
N GLN A 59 -3.78 0.49 -0.37
CA GLN A 59 -2.77 0.01 -1.31
C GLN A 59 -1.39 0.18 -0.65
N PRO A 60 -0.56 -0.87 -0.57
CA PRO A 60 0.73 -0.76 0.08
C PRO A 60 1.65 0.19 -0.69
N PHE A 61 2.37 1.05 0.05
CA PHE A 61 3.49 1.79 -0.51
C PHE A 61 4.52 0.81 -1.06
N ALA A 62 5.09 1.14 -2.22
CA ALA A 62 6.08 0.29 -2.86
C ALA A 62 7.31 0.14 -1.98
N LYS A 63 7.90 -1.05 -1.98
CA LYS A 63 9.19 -1.27 -1.31
C LYS A 63 10.29 -0.66 -2.18
N VAL A 64 11.17 0.12 -1.56
CA VAL A 64 12.43 0.53 -2.16
C VAL A 64 13.41 -0.63 -1.98
N ASP A 65 13.75 -1.30 -3.07
CA ASP A 65 14.75 -2.36 -3.08
C ASP A 65 16.12 -1.76 -3.40
N ALA A 66 17.07 -1.90 -2.48
CA ALA A 66 18.43 -1.38 -2.65
C ALA A 66 19.25 -2.15 -3.70
N ASN A 67 18.81 -3.35 -4.09
CA ASN A 67 19.51 -4.21 -5.05
C ASN A 67 19.14 -3.91 -6.52
N ILE A 68 18.34 -2.87 -6.75
CA ILE A 68 17.89 -2.44 -8.08
C ILE A 68 18.63 -1.16 -8.45
N ASP A 69 19.00 -1.06 -9.73
CA ASP A 69 19.68 0.11 -10.29
C ASP A 69 18.91 1.40 -9.89
N PRO A 70 19.52 2.32 -9.12
CA PRO A 70 18.84 3.53 -8.65
C PRO A 70 18.36 4.42 -9.81
N LYS A 71 18.90 4.26 -11.02
CA LYS A 71 18.42 4.95 -12.23
C LYS A 71 17.01 4.53 -12.61
N LEU A 72 16.55 3.32 -12.27
CA LEU A 72 15.17 2.90 -12.51
C LEU A 72 14.18 3.71 -11.67
N ARG A 73 14.53 4.01 -10.41
CA ARG A 73 13.75 4.94 -9.59
C ARG A 73 13.73 6.33 -10.21
N ARG A 74 14.88 6.82 -10.71
CA ARG A 74 14.95 8.09 -11.45
C ARG A 74 14.06 8.06 -12.71
N ALA A 75 14.01 6.94 -13.43
CA ALA A 75 13.13 6.77 -14.58
C ALA A 75 11.65 6.88 -14.18
N ALA A 76 11.26 6.29 -13.04
CA ALA A 76 9.91 6.44 -12.50
C ALA A 76 9.58 7.92 -12.21
N THR A 77 10.51 8.65 -11.57
CA THR A 77 10.35 10.09 -11.31
C THR A 77 10.20 10.89 -12.60
N ILE A 78 11.07 10.68 -13.59
CA ILE A 78 11.00 11.37 -14.88
C ILE A 78 9.68 11.07 -15.59
N ALA A 79 9.24 9.80 -15.58
CA ALA A 79 7.96 9.42 -16.15
C ALA A 79 6.79 10.09 -15.41
N GLN A 80 6.84 10.18 -14.08
CA GLN A 80 5.83 10.92 -13.29
C GLN A 80 5.79 12.38 -13.67
N GLU A 81 6.94 13.07 -13.71
CA GLU A 81 7.04 14.49 -14.07
C GLU A 81 6.49 14.78 -15.47
N ARG A 82 6.70 13.87 -16.42
CA ARG A 82 6.23 14.01 -17.80
C ARG A 82 4.84 13.43 -18.08
N ALA A 83 4.22 12.79 -17.08
CA ALA A 83 2.94 12.14 -17.25
C ALA A 83 1.81 13.16 -17.47
N HIS A 84 0.89 12.81 -18.36
CA HIS A 84 -0.29 13.61 -18.64
C HIS A 84 -1.41 13.32 -17.64
N ALA A 85 -2.43 14.19 -17.65
CA ALA A 85 -3.62 14.04 -16.81
C ALA A 85 -4.47 12.79 -17.18
N HIS A 86 -4.38 12.33 -18.42
CA HIS A 86 -5.10 11.18 -18.95
C HIS A 86 -4.26 10.50 -20.04
N SER A 87 -4.58 9.22 -20.34
CA SER A 87 -3.83 8.43 -21.32
C SER A 87 -3.91 9.03 -22.72
N LEU A 88 -2.77 9.04 -23.41
CA LEU A 88 -2.63 9.40 -24.82
C LEU A 88 -2.49 8.16 -25.70
N SER A 89 -2.70 6.95 -25.15
CA SER A 89 -2.41 5.66 -25.80
C SER A 89 -0.95 5.51 -26.25
N LYS A 90 -0.03 6.23 -25.58
CA LYS A 90 1.41 6.26 -25.91
C LYS A 90 2.28 5.70 -24.77
N CYS A 91 1.70 4.89 -23.88
CA CYS A 91 2.37 4.29 -22.72
C CYS A 91 3.83 3.84 -22.99
N TRP A 92 4.05 2.96 -23.97
CA TRP A 92 5.39 2.45 -24.25
C TRP A 92 6.35 3.51 -24.80
N HIS A 93 5.84 4.47 -25.57
CA HIS A 93 6.64 5.59 -26.05
C HIS A 93 7.21 6.42 -24.89
N PHE A 94 6.37 6.78 -23.92
CA PHE A 94 6.78 7.58 -22.75
C PHE A 94 7.73 6.82 -21.82
N VAL A 95 7.45 5.53 -21.58
CA VAL A 95 8.33 4.69 -20.76
C VAL A 95 9.73 4.59 -21.39
N LYS A 96 9.83 4.41 -22.71
CA LYS A 96 11.12 4.41 -23.42
C LYS A 96 11.90 5.69 -23.19
N GLU A 97 11.24 6.84 -23.30
CA GLU A 97 11.88 8.15 -23.10
C GLU A 97 12.37 8.33 -21.67
N ALA A 98 11.58 7.90 -20.68
CA ALA A 98 11.97 7.95 -19.28
C ALA A 98 13.20 7.06 -19.00
N LEU A 99 13.22 5.83 -19.55
CA LEU A 99 14.36 4.92 -19.40
C LEU A 99 15.65 5.47 -20.03
N VAL A 100 15.54 6.09 -21.21
CA VAL A 100 16.68 6.75 -21.90
C VAL A 100 17.14 7.96 -21.10
N ALA A 101 16.22 8.86 -20.71
CA ALA A 101 16.55 10.08 -19.97
C ALA A 101 17.17 9.80 -18.61
N ALA A 102 16.77 8.71 -17.95
CA ALA A 102 17.39 8.26 -16.70
C ALA A 102 18.77 7.58 -16.90
N GLY A 103 19.13 7.24 -18.13
CA GLY A 103 20.37 6.53 -18.45
C GLY A 103 20.37 5.05 -18.05
N VAL A 104 19.17 4.45 -17.90
CA VAL A 104 19.01 3.01 -17.62
C VAL A 104 19.38 2.17 -18.85
N VAL A 105 19.02 2.69 -20.01
CA VAL A 105 19.30 2.11 -21.34
C VAL A 105 20.19 3.05 -22.13
N LYS A 106 21.12 2.49 -22.91
CA LYS A 106 22.07 3.27 -23.72
C LYS A 106 21.42 3.88 -24.97
N SER A 107 20.34 3.26 -25.45
CA SER A 107 19.59 3.68 -26.62
C SER A 107 18.10 3.39 -26.42
N ARG A 108 17.26 4.03 -27.24
CA ARG A 108 15.81 3.88 -27.15
C ARG A 108 15.40 2.46 -27.59
N PRO A 109 14.59 1.72 -26.80
CA PRO A 109 13.98 0.48 -27.26
C PRO A 109 13.16 0.67 -28.53
N GLN A 110 13.18 -0.30 -29.43
CA GLN A 110 12.69 -0.24 -30.80
C GLN A 110 11.32 -0.91 -30.99
N THR A 111 10.93 -1.86 -30.15
CA THR A 111 9.64 -2.57 -30.31
C THR A 111 8.45 -1.62 -30.32
N THR A 112 7.54 -1.77 -31.29
CA THR A 112 6.37 -0.89 -31.36
C THR A 112 5.32 -1.24 -30.31
N LEU A 113 5.10 -2.54 -30.06
CA LEU A 113 4.03 -2.99 -29.18
C LEU A 113 4.50 -3.06 -27.72
N ALA A 114 3.72 -2.48 -26.83
CA ALA A 114 3.92 -2.54 -25.38
C ALA A 114 4.16 -3.97 -24.87
N LYS A 115 3.39 -4.95 -25.34
CA LYS A 115 3.52 -6.37 -24.92
C LYS A 115 4.87 -7.02 -25.29
N GLN A 116 5.62 -6.44 -26.23
CA GLN A 116 6.94 -6.93 -26.64
C GLN A 116 8.08 -6.35 -25.78
N ALA A 117 7.80 -5.29 -25.00
CA ALA A 117 8.78 -4.57 -24.20
C ALA A 117 9.61 -5.50 -23.31
N GLY A 118 8.96 -6.43 -22.61
CA GLY A 118 9.64 -7.32 -21.67
C GLY A 118 10.75 -8.15 -22.32
N GLN A 119 10.46 -8.74 -23.48
CA GLN A 119 11.43 -9.55 -24.21
C GLN A 119 12.60 -8.70 -24.72
N GLU A 120 12.32 -7.52 -25.25
CA GLU A 120 13.35 -6.59 -25.74
C GLU A 120 14.25 -6.09 -24.59
N LEU A 121 13.65 -5.70 -23.47
CA LEU A 121 14.39 -5.21 -22.30
C LEU A 121 15.38 -6.27 -21.78
N VAL A 122 14.96 -7.54 -21.75
CA VAL A 122 15.83 -8.65 -21.35
C VAL A 122 16.93 -8.89 -22.39
N ASN A 123 16.55 -9.04 -23.66
CA ASN A 123 17.49 -9.47 -24.71
C ASN A 123 18.55 -8.40 -25.05
N SER A 124 18.19 -7.12 -24.99
CA SER A 124 19.00 -6.05 -25.56
C SER A 124 19.49 -5.03 -24.53
N TYR A 125 18.86 -4.95 -23.35
CA TYR A 125 19.13 -3.88 -22.38
C TYR A 125 19.57 -4.38 -21.00
N GLY A 126 19.70 -5.70 -20.83
CA GLY A 126 20.21 -6.35 -19.63
C GLY A 126 19.24 -6.36 -18.46
N PHE A 127 17.94 -6.21 -18.71
CA PHE A 127 16.93 -6.40 -17.68
C PHE A 127 16.78 -7.88 -17.34
N LYS A 128 16.28 -8.14 -16.13
CA LYS A 128 15.87 -9.47 -15.68
C LYS A 128 14.38 -9.44 -15.34
N LYS A 129 13.69 -10.53 -15.67
CA LYS A 129 12.31 -10.74 -15.21
C LYS A 129 12.36 -11.13 -13.72
N LEU A 130 11.66 -10.38 -12.89
CA LEU A 130 11.55 -10.64 -11.46
C LEU A 130 10.50 -11.74 -11.19
N PRO A 131 10.66 -12.56 -10.15
CA PRO A 131 9.68 -13.54 -9.71
C PRO A 131 8.51 -12.86 -8.96
N VAL A 132 7.92 -11.83 -9.55
CA VAL A 132 6.83 -11.03 -9.00
C VAL A 132 5.62 -11.17 -9.89
N SER A 133 4.52 -11.68 -9.33
CA SER A 133 3.24 -11.86 -10.02
C SER A 133 2.22 -10.77 -9.68
N ASN A 134 2.35 -10.14 -8.50
CA ASN A 134 1.50 -9.06 -8.05
C ASN A 134 2.12 -7.69 -8.40
N PRO A 135 1.48 -6.85 -9.24
CA PRO A 135 1.99 -5.53 -9.59
C PRO A 135 2.32 -4.62 -8.39
N TYR A 136 1.58 -4.75 -7.29
CA TYR A 136 1.80 -3.92 -6.09
C TYR A 136 3.07 -4.26 -5.34
N GLU A 137 3.56 -5.50 -5.48
CA GLU A 137 4.81 -6.00 -4.89
C GLU A 137 6.03 -5.70 -5.78
N ALA A 138 5.82 -5.16 -6.99
CA ALA A 138 6.92 -4.71 -7.82
C ALA A 138 7.76 -3.66 -7.07
N PRO A 139 9.09 -3.77 -7.08
CA PRO A 139 9.96 -2.72 -6.55
C PRO A 139 9.81 -1.39 -7.31
N VAL A 140 10.06 -0.27 -6.65
CA VAL A 140 10.04 1.06 -7.30
C VAL A 140 11.00 1.11 -8.49
N GLY A 141 10.56 1.68 -9.61
CA GLY A 141 11.34 1.78 -10.84
C GLY A 141 11.25 0.56 -11.75
N SER A 142 10.70 -0.56 -11.28
CA SER A 142 10.48 -1.74 -12.12
C SER A 142 9.54 -1.41 -13.28
N VAL A 143 9.80 -2.00 -14.44
CA VAL A 143 8.95 -1.91 -15.61
C VAL A 143 7.97 -3.09 -15.61
N LEU A 144 6.67 -2.81 -15.62
CA LEU A 144 5.60 -3.80 -15.66
C LEU A 144 5.04 -3.86 -17.07
N VAL A 145 4.98 -5.06 -17.63
CA VAL A 145 4.50 -5.28 -19.01
C VAL A 145 3.24 -6.12 -18.96
N TYR A 146 2.21 -5.64 -19.64
CA TYR A 146 0.90 -6.26 -19.69
C TYR A 146 0.51 -6.67 -21.12
N GLY A 147 -0.16 -7.81 -21.22
CA GLY A 147 -0.60 -8.39 -22.47
C GLY A 147 -1.93 -7.83 -22.96
N ALA A 148 -2.30 -8.21 -24.17
CA ALA A 148 -3.63 -8.01 -24.73
C ALA A 148 -3.85 -9.03 -25.86
N LYS A 149 -5.11 -9.45 -26.08
CA LYS A 149 -5.47 -10.39 -27.16
C LYS A 149 -5.19 -9.78 -28.53
N SER A 150 -5.88 -8.68 -28.85
CA SER A 150 -5.79 -8.01 -30.17
C SER A 150 -5.46 -6.52 -30.03
N ALA A 151 -4.46 -6.19 -29.21
CA ALA A 151 -3.99 -4.81 -29.02
C ALA A 151 -2.50 -4.76 -28.70
N ALA A 152 -1.95 -3.54 -28.59
CA ALA A 152 -0.54 -3.28 -28.33
C ALA A 152 -0.05 -3.80 -26.96
N GLY A 153 -0.95 -3.98 -25.99
CA GLY A 153 -0.61 -4.24 -24.59
C GLY A 153 -0.52 -2.94 -23.78
N HIS A 154 0.12 -3.00 -22.62
CA HIS A 154 0.39 -1.81 -21.81
C HIS A 154 1.74 -1.96 -21.08
N VAL A 155 2.42 -0.84 -20.82
CA VAL A 155 3.64 -0.81 -20.00
C VAL A 155 3.54 0.34 -19.01
N GLU A 156 3.92 0.07 -17.77
CA GLU A 156 3.98 1.03 -16.68
C GLU A 156 5.32 0.90 -15.96
N ILE A 157 5.75 1.96 -15.27
CA ILE A 157 6.83 1.92 -14.29
C ILE A 157 6.18 2.00 -12.90
N ARG A 158 6.62 1.15 -11.97
CA ARG A 158 6.18 1.24 -10.56
C ARG A 158 6.73 2.52 -9.93
N THR A 159 5.86 3.33 -9.36
CA THR A 159 6.23 4.49 -8.52
C THR A 159 6.04 4.13 -7.05
N GLU A 160 6.43 5.01 -6.13
CA GLU A 160 6.27 4.77 -4.69
C GLU A 160 4.81 4.53 -4.28
N ASP A 161 3.89 5.24 -4.92
CA ASP A 161 2.48 5.34 -4.54
C ASP A 161 1.51 4.89 -5.64
N GLY A 162 2.03 4.37 -6.75
CA GLY A 162 1.22 3.94 -7.89
C GLY A 162 2.05 3.46 -9.08
N PHE A 163 1.57 3.79 -10.26
CA PHE A 163 2.07 3.34 -11.54
C PHE A 163 2.06 4.50 -12.53
N VAL A 164 3.06 4.56 -13.40
CA VAL A 164 3.15 5.62 -14.39
C VAL A 164 3.48 5.06 -15.77
N SER A 165 2.78 5.55 -16.78
CA SER A 165 3.06 5.26 -18.18
C SER A 165 3.14 6.58 -18.96
N ASP A 166 2.19 6.83 -19.86
CA ASP A 166 1.94 8.16 -20.42
C ASP A 166 1.06 9.03 -19.50
N PHE A 167 0.47 8.44 -18.47
CA PHE A 167 -0.30 9.10 -17.42
C PHE A 167 -0.01 8.45 -16.06
N ARG A 168 -0.40 9.11 -14.96
CA ARG A 168 -0.27 8.58 -13.59
C ARG A 168 -1.52 7.79 -13.21
N SER A 169 -1.33 6.66 -12.54
CA SER A 169 -2.43 5.85 -11.99
C SER A 169 -2.10 5.37 -10.58
N LYS A 170 -3.10 5.31 -9.69
CA LYS A 170 -2.96 4.70 -8.36
C LYS A 170 -3.08 3.18 -8.39
N ILE A 171 -3.69 2.64 -9.45
CA ILE A 171 -3.92 1.21 -9.63
C ILE A 171 -3.21 0.73 -10.90
N PRO A 172 -2.70 -0.51 -10.93
CA PRO A 172 -2.06 -1.05 -12.11
C PRO A 172 -3.10 -1.30 -13.20
N SER A 173 -2.64 -1.41 -14.45
CA SER A 173 -3.45 -1.91 -15.55
C SER A 173 -4.13 -3.24 -15.20
N ARG A 174 -5.42 -3.35 -15.55
CA ARG A 174 -6.26 -4.55 -15.35
C ARG A 174 -5.96 -5.69 -16.33
N ARG A 175 -5.07 -5.46 -17.29
CA ARG A 175 -4.68 -6.44 -18.31
C ARG A 175 -3.85 -7.56 -17.68
N PRO A 176 -3.74 -8.73 -18.32
CA PRO A 176 -2.88 -9.81 -17.83
C PRO A 176 -1.41 -9.34 -17.72
N LEU A 177 -0.82 -9.45 -16.53
CA LEU A 177 0.60 -9.14 -16.32
C LEU A 177 1.46 -10.21 -17.00
N LEU A 178 2.33 -9.80 -17.91
CA LEU A 178 3.30 -10.69 -18.56
C LEU A 178 4.59 -10.80 -17.74
N GLY A 179 4.96 -9.72 -17.05
CA GLY A 179 6.10 -9.73 -16.15
C GLY A 179 6.44 -8.36 -15.56
N VAL A 180 7.26 -8.42 -14.53
CA VAL A 180 7.94 -7.28 -13.91
C VAL A 180 9.42 -7.38 -14.24
N PHE A 181 10.03 -6.30 -14.70
CA PHE A 181 11.40 -6.28 -15.21
C PHE A 181 12.21 -5.19 -14.55
N ALA A 182 13.41 -5.52 -14.09
CA ALA A 182 14.33 -4.56 -13.47
C ALA A 182 15.79 -4.89 -13.82
N LYS A 183 16.69 -3.97 -13.48
CA LYS A 183 18.14 -4.14 -13.53
C LYS A 183 18.68 -4.07 -12.11
N SER A 184 19.72 -4.85 -11.85
CA SER A 184 20.53 -4.76 -10.63
C SER A 184 21.76 -3.91 -10.89
#